data_AF-A0A972NAR4-F1
#
_entry.id   AF-A0A972NAR4-F1
#
_cell.length_a   1.000
_cell.length_b   1.000
_cell.length_c   1.000
_cell.angle_alpha   90.00
_cell.angle_beta   90.00
_cell.angle_gamma   90.00
#
_symmetry.space_group_name_H-M   'P 1'
#
loop_
_entity.id
_entity.type
_entity.pdbx_description
1 polymer ?
#
loop_
_entity_poly.entity_id
_entity_poly.type
_entity_poly.pdbx_seq_one_letter_code
_entity_poly.pdbx_strand_id
1 'polypeptide(L)'
;RRAVYRFFRDTGEAGVDICLLSLADVLATYGHTLPHDFWQAHLETIRTLLEGWWEQRESVVTPPPLLSGHDVMQQLGLDPGPTVGALLEALREAQAAGEIHTPEEALAFARRWLAEHQS
;
A
#
# COMPACT_ATOMS: atom_id res chain seq x y z
N ARG A 1 -6.50 1.02 -4.28
CA ARG A 1 -5.22 1.71 -3.97
C ARG A 1 -4.56 1.15 -2.71
N ARG A 2 -5.18 1.25 -1.51
CA ARG A 2 -4.61 0.69 -0.26
C ARG A 2 -4.23 -0.80 -0.32
N ALA A 3 -5.09 -1.64 -0.88
CA ALA A 3 -4.79 -3.07 -1.05
C ALA A 3 -3.58 -3.32 -1.96
N VAL A 4 -3.43 -2.54 -3.04
CA VAL A 4 -2.30 -2.60 -3.98
C VAL A 4 -1.00 -2.20 -3.26
N TYR A 5 -1.02 -1.10 -2.51
CA TYR A 5 0.11 -0.67 -1.69
C TYR A 5 0.54 -1.75 -0.71
N ARG A 6 -0.39 -2.30 0.08
CA ARG A 6 -0.08 -3.36 1.06
C ARG A 6 0.49 -4.60 0.37
N PHE A 7 -0.11 -5.03 -0.74
CA PHE A 7 0.38 -6.17 -1.52
C PHE A 7 1.85 -5.98 -1.90
N PHE A 8 2.20 -4.88 -2.59
CA PHE A 8 3.58 -4.67 -3.03
C PHE A 8 4.54 -4.25 -1.92
N ARG A 9 4.06 -3.68 -0.81
CA ARG A 9 4.86 -3.48 0.41
C ARG A 9 5.34 -4.83 0.95
N ASP A 10 4.44 -5.82 0.99
CA ASP A 10 4.72 -7.13 1.60
C ASP A 10 5.46 -8.07 0.63
N THR A 11 5.20 -7.97 -0.68
CA THR A 11 5.79 -8.86 -1.69
C THR A 11 6.98 -8.28 -2.43
N GLY A 12 7.14 -6.96 -2.45
CA GLY A 12 8.11 -6.28 -3.31
C GLY A 12 7.94 -6.65 -4.79
N GLU A 13 9.06 -6.76 -5.51
CA GLU A 13 9.11 -7.12 -6.94
C GLU A 13 8.51 -8.50 -7.24
N ALA A 14 8.58 -9.44 -6.29
CA ALA A 14 7.98 -10.76 -6.43
C ALA A 14 6.44 -10.72 -6.52
N GLY A 15 5.80 -9.58 -6.22
CA GLY A 15 4.36 -9.40 -6.38
C GLY A 15 3.87 -9.66 -7.80
N VAL A 16 4.68 -9.35 -8.82
CA VAL A 16 4.36 -9.65 -10.22
C VAL A 16 4.32 -11.16 -10.44
N ASP A 17 5.34 -11.87 -9.97
CA ASP A 17 5.42 -13.33 -10.11
C ASP A 17 4.29 -14.03 -9.36
N ILE A 18 3.94 -13.54 -8.16
CA ILE A 18 2.79 -14.04 -7.37
C ILE A 18 1.48 -13.87 -8.14
N CYS A 19 1.27 -12.75 -8.83
CA CYS A 19 0.09 -12.55 -9.66
C CYS A 19 0.00 -13.60 -10.79
N LEU A 20 1.11 -13.83 -11.50
CA LEU A 20 1.17 -14.82 -12.58
C LEU A 20 0.99 -16.25 -12.06
N LEU A 21 1.63 -16.58 -10.94
CA LEU A 21 1.51 -17.87 -10.28
C LEU A 21 0.06 -18.13 -9.85
N SER A 22 -0.61 -17.13 -9.27
CA SER A 22 -2.02 -17.24 -8.87
C SER A 22 -2.94 -17.53 -10.05
N LEU A 23 -2.73 -16.87 -11.19
CA LEU A 23 -3.51 -17.16 -12.42
C LEU A 23 -3.29 -18.59 -12.90
N ALA A 24 -2.04 -19.06 -12.91
CA ALA A 24 -1.69 -20.41 -13.32
C ALA A 24 -2.29 -21.47 -12.38
N ASP A 25 -2.25 -21.23 -11.07
CA ASP A 25 -2.80 -22.12 -10.05
C ASP A 25 -4.32 -22.27 -10.17
N VAL A 26 -5.04 -21.17 -10.41
CA VAL A 26 -6.49 -21.21 -10.65
C VAL A 26 -6.82 -22.03 -11.90
N LEU A 27 -6.10 -21.80 -13.00
CA LEU A 27 -6.31 -22.54 -14.25
C LEU A 27 -6.00 -24.03 -14.08
N ALA A 28 -4.93 -24.37 -13.35
CA ALA A 28 -4.56 -25.77 -13.06
C ALA A 28 -5.56 -26.47 -12.13
N THR A 29 -6.09 -25.76 -11.14
CA THR A 29 -7.02 -26.29 -10.14
C THR A 29 -8.40 -26.60 -10.73
N TYR A 30 -8.96 -25.66 -11.50
CA TYR A 30 -10.33 -25.79 -11.99
C TYR A 30 -10.42 -26.37 -13.41
N GLY A 31 -9.41 -26.14 -14.25
CA GLY A 31 -9.44 -26.53 -15.66
C GLY A 31 -10.73 -26.08 -16.35
N HIS A 32 -11.45 -27.04 -16.95
CA HIS A 32 -12.71 -26.80 -17.67
C HIS A 32 -13.91 -26.50 -16.76
N THR A 33 -13.79 -26.68 -15.44
CA THR A 33 -14.87 -26.43 -14.46
C THR A 33 -14.83 -25.02 -13.88
N LEU A 34 -13.91 -24.18 -14.34
CA LEU A 34 -13.69 -22.83 -13.83
C LEU A 34 -14.94 -21.95 -14.04
N PRO A 35 -15.58 -21.48 -12.95
CA PRO A 35 -16.73 -20.59 -13.07
C PRO A 35 -16.29 -19.26 -13.68
N HIS A 36 -17.02 -18.82 -14.71
CA HIS A 36 -16.68 -17.59 -15.44
C HIS A 36 -16.63 -16.37 -14.53
N ASP A 37 -17.60 -16.19 -13.63
CA ASP A 37 -17.68 -15.02 -12.76
C ASP A 37 -16.51 -14.96 -11.76
N PHE A 38 -16.11 -16.12 -11.23
CA PHE A 38 -14.94 -16.23 -10.37
C PHE A 38 -13.67 -15.86 -11.13
N TRP A 39 -13.51 -16.36 -12.36
CA TRP A 39 -12.36 -16.05 -13.19
C TRP A 39 -12.27 -14.57 -13.55
N GLN A 40 -13.40 -13.95 -13.92
CA GLN A 40 -13.46 -12.51 -14.21
C GLN A 40 -13.08 -11.67 -12.98
N ALA A 41 -13.62 -11.99 -11.81
CA ALA A 41 -13.25 -11.29 -10.57
C ALA A 41 -11.76 -11.45 -10.22
N HIS A 42 -11.20 -12.64 -10.47
CA HIS A 42 -9.79 -12.89 -10.26
C HIS A 42 -8.91 -12.09 -11.23
N LEU A 43 -9.24 -12.10 -12.52
CA LEU A 43 -8.56 -11.29 -13.55
C LEU A 43 -8.63 -9.79 -13.24
N GLU A 44 -9.77 -9.29 -12.78
CA GLU A 44 -9.94 -7.89 -12.37
C GLU A 44 -8.98 -7.50 -11.24
N THR A 45 -8.86 -8.38 -10.25
CA THR A 45 -7.96 -8.18 -9.11
C THR A 45 -6.50 -8.16 -9.58
N ILE A 46 -6.09 -9.15 -10.37
CA ILE A 46 -4.73 -9.23 -10.90
C ILE A 46 -4.43 -8.02 -11.79
N ARG A 47 -5.36 -7.63 -12.65
CA ARG A 47 -5.21 -6.43 -13.49
C ARG A 47 -4.97 -5.18 -12.65
N THR A 48 -5.78 -4.97 -11.60
CA THR A 48 -5.62 -3.84 -10.67
C THR A 48 -4.23 -3.81 -10.01
N LEU A 49 -3.70 -4.99 -9.63
CA LEU A 49 -2.35 -5.08 -9.04
C LEU A 49 -1.27 -4.74 -10.08
N LEU A 50 -1.35 -5.32 -11.28
CA LEU A 50 -0.37 -5.11 -12.33
C LEU A 50 -0.40 -3.67 -12.88
N GLU A 51 -1.57 -3.07 -13.08
CA GLU A 51 -1.71 -1.63 -13.40
C GLU A 51 -1.06 -0.77 -12.30
N GLY A 52 -1.26 -1.13 -11.03
CA GLY A 52 -0.59 -0.53 -9.89
C GLY A 52 0.94 -0.55 -10.01
N TRP A 53 1.50 -1.67 -10.44
CA TRP A 53 2.94 -1.89 -10.60
C TRP A 53 3.54 -1.13 -11.78
N TRP A 54 2.94 -1.20 -12.96
CA TRP A 54 3.51 -0.64 -14.18
C TRP A 54 3.14 0.82 -14.43
N GLU A 55 1.92 1.22 -14.10
CA GLU A 55 1.40 2.55 -14.45
C GLU A 55 1.41 3.52 -13.26
N GLN A 56 1.32 2.99 -12.03
CA GLN A 56 1.11 3.81 -10.84
C GLN A 56 2.17 3.62 -9.76
N ARG A 57 3.36 3.10 -10.13
CA ARG A 57 4.42 2.71 -9.19
C ARG A 57 4.77 3.82 -8.20
N GLU A 58 5.07 5.01 -8.69
CA GLU A 58 5.48 6.17 -7.87
C GLU A 58 4.33 6.84 -7.12
N SER A 59 3.09 6.37 -7.28
CA SER A 59 1.91 6.96 -6.61
C SER A 59 1.18 5.98 -5.68
N VAL A 60 1.32 4.67 -5.92
CA VAL A 60 0.60 3.61 -5.17
C VAL A 60 1.55 2.58 -4.58
N VAL A 61 2.67 2.27 -5.23
CA VAL A 61 3.55 1.18 -4.80
C VAL A 61 4.70 1.70 -3.93
N THR A 62 5.42 2.71 -4.42
CA THR A 62 6.52 3.37 -3.72
C THR A 62 6.39 4.89 -3.85
N PRO A 63 5.37 5.52 -3.23
CA PRO A 63 5.24 6.96 -3.26
C PRO A 63 6.40 7.63 -2.52
N PRO A 64 7.01 8.70 -3.09
CA PRO A 64 7.96 9.53 -2.37
C PRO A 64 7.30 10.10 -1.10
N PRO A 65 7.92 9.98 0.08
CA PRO A 65 7.28 10.39 1.32
C PRO A 65 7.03 11.90 1.36
N LEU A 66 5.82 12.30 1.76
CA LEU A 66 5.46 13.73 1.98
C LEU A 66 6.21 14.34 3.17
N LEU A 67 6.56 13.53 4.15
CA LEU A 67 7.34 13.92 5.34
C LEU A 67 8.43 12.87 5.58
N SER A 68 9.65 13.33 5.85
CA SER A 68 10.72 12.46 6.30
C SER A 68 10.56 12.10 7.79
N GLY A 69 11.28 11.07 8.25
CA GLY A 69 11.35 10.76 9.67
C GLY A 69 11.87 11.93 10.50
N HIS A 70 12.81 12.69 9.96
CA HIS A 70 13.33 13.89 10.61
C HIS A 70 12.26 14.96 10.78
N ASP A 71 11.47 15.23 9.73
CA ASP A 71 10.38 16.21 9.78
C ASP A 71 9.34 15.84 10.83
N VAL A 72 8.97 14.56 10.87
CA VAL A 72 8.01 14.04 11.84
C VAL A 72 8.54 14.18 13.27
N MET A 73 9.80 13.81 13.53
CA MET A 73 10.40 13.95 14.86
C MET A 73 10.49 15.42 15.29
N GLN A 74 10.93 16.31 14.41
CA GLN A 74 11.10 17.73 14.71
C GLN A 74 9.75 18.43 14.95
N GLN A 75 8.75 18.19 14.08
CA GLN A 75 7.49 18.91 14.13
C GLN A 75 6.53 18.39 15.20
N LEU A 76 6.69 17.14 15.63
CA LEU A 76 5.84 16.51 16.64
C LEU A 76 6.54 16.29 17.98
N GLY A 77 7.83 16.64 18.09
CA GLY A 77 8.62 16.47 19.31
C GLY A 77 8.77 15.01 19.73
N LEU A 78 8.89 14.10 18.75
CA LEU A 78 9.01 12.66 19.01
C LEU A 78 10.48 12.26 19.07
N ASP A 79 10.80 11.43 20.06
CA ASP A 79 12.08 10.73 20.11
C ASP A 79 12.09 9.55 19.12
N PRO A 80 13.27 9.17 18.60
CA PRO A 80 13.40 8.00 17.74
C PRO A 80 12.93 6.73 18.45
N GLY A 81 12.05 5.97 17.80
CA GLY A 81 11.51 4.73 18.37
C GLY A 81 10.45 4.06 17.50
N PRO A 82 9.88 2.93 17.98
CA PRO A 82 8.89 2.15 17.24
C PRO A 82 7.66 2.96 16.81
N THR A 83 7.23 3.92 17.63
CA THR A 83 6.11 4.82 17.33
C THR A 83 6.37 5.66 16.10
N VAL A 84 7.59 6.16 15.90
CA VAL A 84 7.97 6.94 14.70
C VAL A 84 7.90 6.05 13.46
N GLY A 85 8.40 4.81 13.56
CA GLY A 85 8.29 3.84 12.47
C GLY A 85 6.84 3.56 12.09
N ALA A 86 5.99 3.26 13.07
CA ALA A 86 4.57 3.00 12.85
C ALA A 86 3.83 4.20 12.24
N LEU A 87 4.13 5.41 12.69
CA LEU A 87 3.57 6.64 12.13
C LEU A 87 4.02 6.86 10.68
N LEU A 88 5.29 6.63 10.35
CA LEU A 88 5.81 6.75 9.00
C LEU A 88 5.14 5.74 8.05
N GLU A 89 4.89 4.50 8.49
CA GLU A 89 4.13 3.54 7.69
C GLU A 89 2.67 3.97 7.50
N ALA A 90 2.02 4.48 8.56
CA ALA A 90 0.66 4.98 8.47
C ALA A 90 0.54 6.14 7.46
N LEU A 91 1.52 7.05 7.46
CA LEU A 91 1.62 8.14 6.50
C LEU A 91 1.80 7.64 5.07
N ARG A 92 2.72 6.70 4.82
CA ARG A 92 2.92 6.13 3.48
C ARG A 92 1.67 5.43 2.98
N GLU A 93 0.99 4.69 3.84
CA GLU A 93 -0.24 3.99 3.47
C GLU A 93 -1.39 4.96 3.15
N ALA A 94 -1.57 6.01 3.97
CA ALA A 94 -2.55 7.06 3.70
C ALA A 94 -2.25 7.81 2.39
N GLN A 95 -0.97 8.09 2.12
CA GLN A 95 -0.54 8.71 0.87
C GLN A 95 -0.81 7.82 -0.34
N ALA A 96 -0.44 6.54 -0.27
CA ALA A 96 -0.69 5.58 -1.34
C ALA A 96 -2.19 5.35 -1.58
N ALA A 97 -3.01 5.47 -0.53
CA ALA A 97 -4.47 5.44 -0.62
C ALA A 97 -5.07 6.68 -1.29
N GLY A 98 -4.31 7.79 -1.39
CA GLY A 98 -4.79 9.07 -1.89
C GLY A 98 -5.61 9.85 -0.86
N GLU A 99 -5.35 9.64 0.43
CA GLU A 99 -6.02 10.35 1.53
C GLU A 99 -5.27 11.61 1.96
N ILE A 100 -3.97 11.66 1.65
CA ILE A 100 -3.09 12.81 1.87
C ILE A 100 -2.26 13.04 0.61
N HIS A 101 -2.08 14.32 0.28
CA HIS A 101 -1.42 14.78 -0.93
C HIS A 101 -0.36 15.85 -0.66
N THR A 102 -0.40 16.51 0.50
CA THR A 102 0.54 17.57 0.85
C THR A 102 1.25 17.34 2.19
N PRO A 103 2.41 17.97 2.43
CA PRO A 103 3.08 17.93 3.73
C PRO A 103 2.19 18.42 4.89
N GLU A 104 1.32 19.41 4.64
CA GLU A 104 0.40 19.94 5.65
C GLU A 104 -0.69 18.92 6.02
N GLU A 105 -1.24 18.23 5.02
CA GLU A 105 -2.20 17.14 5.24
C GLU A 105 -1.56 15.96 5.97
N ALA A 106 -0.31 15.63 5.60
CA ALA A 106 0.48 14.61 6.28
C ALA A 106 0.72 14.96 7.76
N LEU A 107 1.04 16.21 8.06
CA LEU A 107 1.23 16.65 9.44
C LEU A 107 -0.08 16.61 10.25
N ALA A 108 -1.19 17.04 9.64
CA ALA A 108 -2.51 16.97 10.26
C ALA A 108 -2.94 15.52 10.54
N PHE A 109 -2.68 14.62 9.59
CA PHE A 109 -2.87 13.19 9.78
C PHE A 109 -2.03 12.65 10.93
N ALA A 110 -0.74 12.99 10.97
CA ALA A 110 0.18 12.51 11.99
C ALA A 110 -0.25 12.89 13.41
N ARG A 111 -0.74 14.12 13.60
CA ARG A 111 -1.28 14.57 14.89
C ARG A 111 -2.50 13.78 15.33
N ARG A 112 -3.44 13.48 14.41
CA ARG A 112 -4.62 12.65 14.71
C ARG A 112 -4.20 11.22 15.08
N TRP A 113 -3.31 10.63 14.29
CA TRP A 113 -2.81 9.28 14.52
C TRP A 113 -2.16 9.14 15.90
N LEU A 114 -1.35 10.12 16.32
CA LEU A 114 -0.75 10.12 17.66
C LEU A 114 -1.79 10.21 18.77
N ALA A 115 -2.82 11.06 18.63
CA ALA A 115 -3.87 11.18 19.64
C ALA A 115 -4.64 9.87 19.85
N GLU A 116 -4.84 9.10 18.78
CA GLU A 116 -5.53 7.80 18.82
C GLU A 116 -4.68 6.67 19.43
N HIS A 117 -3.35 6.78 19.38
CA HIS A 117 -2.41 5.71 19.78
C HIS A 117 -1.62 6.02 21.08
N GLN A 118 -1.85 7.17 21.70
CA GLN A 118 -1.29 7.55 23.01
C GLN A 118 -2.28 7.37 24.18
N SER A 119 -3.47 6.79 23.92
CA SER A 119 -4.47 6.45 24.95
C SER A 119 -4.35 5.02 25.46
#